data_AF-A0A8S9W1Z3-F1
#
_entry.id   AF-A0A8S9W1Z3-F1
#
_cell.length_a   1.000
_cell.length_b   1.000
_cell.length_c   1.000
_cell.angle_alpha   90.00
_cell.angle_beta   90.00
_cell.angle_gamma   90.00
#
_symmetry.space_group_name_H-M   'P 1'
#
loop_
_entity.id
_entity.type
_entity.pdbx_description
1 polymer ?
#
loop_
_entity_poly.entity_id
_entity_poly.type
_entity_poly.pdbx_seq_one_letter_code
_entity_poly.pdbx_strand_id
1 'polypeptide(L)'
;MQLGQIKLDADKVMTSGNGILIQGITWLIFWIGPAFYLFREDPRWGHNFALPIIFVTVGLAFYFRKNSCQLVAVISAFLIVPSMLAFWSWSIATGIAIGLLGIMIILYLAEKGRESELVHPNPRLNAWLKIHLMTFAYIGLAHMSLVFFLVRWFNPEPFSMYLPAEHHISTSIFNAMLFILVFLAILERFVRKVGKYQVGKVGFIWAMLMMILPMISIQILGE
;
A
#
# COMPACT_ATOMS: atom_id res chain seq x y z
N MET A 1 -17.96 5.75 -39.48
CA MET A 1 -17.91 5.16 -38.13
C MET A 1 -16.54 5.49 -37.55
N GLN A 2 -16.41 6.60 -36.82
CA GLN A 2 -15.14 6.99 -36.20
C GLN A 2 -14.99 6.21 -34.89
N LEU A 3 -14.02 5.30 -34.84
CA LEU A 3 -13.53 4.70 -33.60
C LEU A 3 -12.97 5.85 -32.75
N GLY A 4 -13.72 6.25 -31.72
CA GLY A 4 -13.27 7.27 -30.78
C GLY A 4 -11.97 6.81 -30.14
N GLN A 5 -10.88 7.53 -30.41
CA GLN A 5 -9.64 7.38 -29.66
C GLN A 5 -9.96 7.64 -28.19
N ILE A 6 -9.93 6.59 -27.36
CA ILE A 6 -9.89 6.73 -25.92
C ILE A 6 -8.55 7.41 -25.61
N LYS A 7 -8.54 8.75 -25.55
CA LYS A 7 -7.42 9.49 -24.96
C LYS A 7 -7.45 9.21 -23.47
N LEU A 8 -6.67 8.21 -23.06
CA LEU A 8 -6.27 8.05 -21.66
C LEU A 8 -5.55 9.34 -21.25
N ASP A 9 -6.24 10.14 -20.45
CA ASP A 9 -5.67 11.32 -19.81
C ASP A 9 -4.66 10.82 -18.77
N ALA A 10 -3.41 10.65 -19.21
CA ALA A 10 -2.33 10.07 -18.41
C ALA A 10 -2.18 10.77 -17.05
N ASP A 11 -2.50 12.07 -16.99
CA ASP A 11 -2.46 12.88 -15.77
C ASP A 11 -3.50 12.45 -14.73
N LYS A 12 -4.61 11.84 -15.15
CA LYS A 12 -5.64 11.29 -14.24
C LYS A 12 -5.30 9.90 -13.73
N VAL A 13 -4.47 9.15 -14.45
CA VAL A 13 -4.11 7.77 -14.12
C VAL A 13 -2.78 7.69 -13.37
N MET A 14 -1.82 8.54 -13.70
CA MET A 14 -0.49 8.56 -13.09
C MET A 14 -0.49 9.35 -11.77
N THR A 15 -1.06 8.74 -10.74
CA THR A 15 -1.12 9.26 -9.35
C THR A 15 -0.39 8.31 -8.40
N SER A 16 0.09 8.80 -7.26
CA SER A 16 0.75 7.93 -6.26
C SER A 16 -0.21 6.86 -5.73
N GLY A 17 -1.50 7.20 -5.57
CA GLY A 17 -2.53 6.24 -5.15
C GLY A 17 -2.72 5.08 -6.13
N ASN A 18 -2.73 5.36 -7.44
CA ASN A 18 -2.77 4.31 -8.46
C ASN A 18 -1.44 3.52 -8.52
N GLY A 19 -0.31 4.19 -8.28
CA GLY A 19 1.00 3.53 -8.14
C GLY A 19 0.99 2.51 -7.01
N ILE A 20 0.50 2.90 -5.83
CA ILE A 20 0.32 2.04 -4.65
C ILE A 20 -0.62 0.87 -4.96
N LEU A 21 -1.73 1.11 -5.67
CA LEU A 21 -2.66 0.04 -6.08
C LEU A 21 -1.97 -0.99 -6.97
N ILE A 22 -1.29 -0.54 -8.03
CA ILE A 22 -0.57 -1.42 -8.94
C ILE A 22 0.50 -2.20 -8.19
N GLN A 23 1.27 -1.53 -7.33
CA GLN A 23 2.29 -2.16 -6.49
C GLN A 23 1.69 -3.27 -5.61
N GLY A 24 0.53 -3.03 -4.98
CA GLY A 24 -0.15 -4.07 -4.19
C GLY A 24 -0.56 -5.27 -5.05
N ILE A 25 -1.13 -5.04 -6.23
CA ILE A 25 -1.55 -6.11 -7.15
C ILE A 25 -0.35 -6.93 -7.64
N THR A 26 0.69 -6.27 -8.13
CA THR A 26 1.87 -6.95 -8.68
C THR A 26 2.66 -7.68 -7.61
N TRP A 27 2.78 -7.10 -6.41
CA TRP A 27 3.46 -7.76 -5.30
C TRP A 27 2.69 -8.98 -4.81
N LEU A 28 1.35 -8.93 -4.80
CA LEU A 28 0.53 -10.10 -4.52
C LEU A 28 0.74 -11.21 -5.57
N ILE A 29 0.76 -10.86 -6.86
CA ILE A 29 1.04 -11.80 -7.95
C ILE A 29 2.45 -12.42 -7.79
N PHE A 30 3.44 -11.61 -7.44
CA PHE A 30 4.81 -12.07 -7.19
C PHE A 30 4.88 -13.13 -6.08
N TRP A 31 4.19 -12.90 -4.97
CA TRP A 31 4.19 -13.82 -3.82
C TRP A 31 3.36 -15.09 -4.03
N ILE A 32 2.29 -15.02 -4.84
CA ILE A 32 1.49 -16.19 -5.20
C ILE A 32 2.18 -17.04 -6.28
N GLY A 33 3.00 -16.43 -7.13
CA GLY A 33 3.70 -17.10 -8.22
C GLY A 33 5.20 -17.25 -7.95
N PRO A 34 6.05 -16.38 -8.53
CA PRO A 34 7.51 -16.52 -8.48
C PRO A 34 8.13 -16.78 -7.10
N ALA A 35 7.69 -16.06 -6.06
CA ALA A 35 8.26 -16.16 -4.71
C ALA A 35 7.55 -17.18 -3.80
N PHE A 36 6.56 -17.92 -4.30
CA PHE A 36 5.79 -18.85 -3.48
C PHE A 36 6.65 -19.98 -2.87
N TYR A 37 7.77 -20.34 -3.51
CA TYR A 37 8.69 -21.34 -2.98
C TYR A 37 9.30 -20.93 -1.63
N LEU A 38 9.64 -19.65 -1.44
CA LEU A 38 10.19 -19.13 -0.17
C LEU A 38 9.22 -19.36 0.99
N PHE A 39 7.92 -19.18 0.74
CA PHE A 39 6.88 -19.46 1.73
C PHE A 39 6.73 -20.95 2.04
N ARG A 40 6.91 -21.83 1.04
CA ARG A 40 6.87 -23.28 1.26
C ARG A 40 8.04 -23.78 2.10
N GLU A 41 9.20 -23.18 1.93
CA GLU A 41 10.42 -23.50 2.68
C GLU A 41 10.38 -22.93 4.10
N ASP A 42 9.89 -21.69 4.25
CA ASP A 42 9.71 -21.05 5.55
C ASP A 42 8.37 -20.26 5.60
N PRO A 43 7.33 -20.79 6.29
CA PRO A 43 6.03 -20.13 6.38
C PRO A 43 6.05 -18.74 7.01
N ARG A 44 7.13 -18.35 7.70
CA ARG A 44 7.27 -17.00 8.28
C ARG A 44 7.27 -15.92 7.19
N TRP A 45 7.63 -16.24 5.94
CA TRP A 45 7.50 -15.34 4.79
C TRP A 45 6.05 -14.96 4.46
N GLY A 46 5.06 -15.66 5.02
CA GLY A 46 3.64 -15.46 4.69
C GLY A 46 3.08 -14.08 5.01
N HIS A 47 3.75 -13.27 5.83
CA HIS A 47 3.35 -11.88 6.07
C HIS A 47 3.33 -11.06 4.76
N ASN A 48 4.08 -11.50 3.74
CA ASN A 48 4.07 -10.92 2.40
C ASN A 48 2.81 -11.19 1.57
N PHE A 49 1.84 -11.96 2.07
CA PHE A 49 0.49 -12.02 1.50
C PHE A 49 -0.39 -10.89 2.05
N ALA A 50 -0.28 -10.60 3.35
CA ALA A 50 -1.08 -9.56 4.01
C ALA A 50 -0.70 -8.15 3.54
N LEU A 51 0.59 -7.86 3.46
CA LEU A 51 1.10 -6.52 3.08
C LEU A 51 0.55 -6.04 1.74
N PRO A 52 0.71 -6.75 0.60
CA PRO A 52 0.17 -6.27 -0.66
C PRO A 52 -1.35 -6.11 -0.69
N ILE A 53 -2.10 -6.91 0.07
CA ILE A 53 -3.56 -6.73 0.22
C ILE A 53 -3.87 -5.39 0.91
N ILE A 54 -3.07 -4.98 1.90
CA ILE A 54 -3.16 -3.66 2.54
C ILE A 54 -2.86 -2.54 1.50
N PHE A 55 -1.83 -2.70 0.66
CA PHE A 55 -1.54 -1.74 -0.42
C PHE A 55 -2.71 -1.61 -1.40
N VAL A 56 -3.31 -2.74 -1.81
CA VAL A 56 -4.53 -2.75 -2.65
C VAL A 56 -5.66 -2.01 -1.96
N THR A 57 -5.90 -2.27 -0.68
CA THR A 57 -6.94 -1.60 0.13
C THR A 57 -6.73 -0.08 0.13
N VAL A 58 -5.51 0.39 0.43
CA VAL A 58 -5.19 1.83 0.43
C VAL A 58 -5.31 2.44 -0.97
N GLY A 59 -4.82 1.75 -2.00
CA GLY A 59 -4.90 2.19 -3.40
C GLY A 59 -6.35 2.31 -3.90
N LEU A 60 -7.22 1.35 -3.57
CA LEU A 60 -8.65 1.42 -3.90
C LEU A 60 -9.37 2.55 -3.17
N ALA A 61 -9.06 2.80 -1.90
CA ALA A 61 -9.67 3.91 -1.15
C ALA A 61 -9.33 5.29 -1.75
N PHE A 62 -8.14 5.44 -2.33
CA PHE A 62 -7.78 6.64 -3.08
C PHE A 62 -8.70 6.86 -4.29
N TYR A 63 -9.07 5.78 -5.00
CA TYR A 63 -9.96 5.81 -6.15
C TYR A 63 -11.44 5.99 -5.76
N PHE A 64 -11.93 5.25 -4.75
CA PHE A 64 -13.33 5.28 -4.32
C PHE A 64 -13.74 6.62 -3.71
N ARG A 65 -12.81 7.31 -3.01
CA ARG A 65 -13.02 8.65 -2.44
C ARG A 65 -14.21 8.77 -1.48
N LYS A 66 -14.67 7.66 -0.89
CA LYS A 66 -15.72 7.62 0.15
C LYS A 66 -15.11 7.61 1.54
N ASN A 67 -15.71 8.33 2.50
CA ASN A 67 -15.21 8.42 3.87
C ASN A 67 -15.14 7.04 4.54
N SER A 68 -16.19 6.22 4.33
CA SER A 68 -16.29 4.84 4.82
C SER A 68 -15.09 4.00 4.36
N CYS A 69 -14.77 4.03 3.06
CA CYS A 69 -13.66 3.31 2.45
C CYS A 69 -12.30 3.85 2.95
N GLN A 70 -12.16 5.17 3.08
CA GLN A 70 -10.92 5.78 3.56
C GLN A 70 -10.66 5.44 5.04
N LEU A 71 -11.69 5.33 5.88
CA LEU A 71 -11.55 4.84 7.25
C LEU A 71 -11.05 3.39 7.29
N VAL A 72 -11.62 2.51 6.45
CA VAL A 72 -11.14 1.13 6.32
C VAL A 72 -9.68 1.09 5.86
N ALA A 73 -9.28 1.95 4.92
CA ALA A 73 -7.89 2.05 4.50
C ALA A 73 -6.95 2.49 5.63
N VAL A 74 -7.36 3.42 6.49
CA VAL A 74 -6.58 3.81 7.66
C VAL A 74 -6.40 2.61 8.59
N ILE A 75 -7.49 1.94 8.96
CA ILE A 75 -7.42 0.76 9.84
C ILE A 75 -6.53 -0.32 9.23
N SER A 76 -6.71 -0.61 7.94
CA SER A 76 -5.92 -1.60 7.20
C SER A 76 -4.43 -1.24 7.16
N ALA A 77 -4.08 0.01 6.88
CA ALA A 77 -2.69 0.47 6.85
C ALA A 77 -2.00 0.32 8.22
N PHE A 78 -2.71 0.60 9.32
CA PHE A 78 -2.14 0.44 10.65
C PHE A 78 -1.98 -1.02 11.11
N LEU A 79 -2.60 -2.01 10.44
CA LEU A 79 -2.33 -3.43 10.68
C LEU A 79 -0.90 -3.84 10.32
N ILE A 80 -0.18 -3.02 9.53
CA ILE A 80 1.23 -3.23 9.24
C ILE A 80 2.03 -3.27 10.54
N VAL A 81 1.72 -2.44 11.54
CA VAL A 81 2.49 -2.37 12.79
C VAL A 81 2.49 -3.72 13.54
N PRO A 82 1.34 -4.26 13.98
CA PRO A 82 1.31 -5.57 14.65
C PRO A 82 1.82 -6.71 13.76
N SER A 83 1.60 -6.64 12.43
CA SER A 83 2.10 -7.66 11.50
C SER A 83 3.63 -7.67 11.40
N MET A 84 4.25 -6.48 11.33
CA MET A 84 5.70 -6.32 11.25
C MET A 84 6.38 -6.44 12.61
N LEU A 85 5.64 -6.40 13.72
CA LEU A 85 6.16 -6.67 15.07
C LEU A 85 5.90 -8.10 15.55
N ALA A 86 5.49 -9.01 14.65
CA ALA A 86 5.22 -10.41 14.96
C ALA A 86 4.21 -10.61 16.11
N PHE A 87 3.18 -9.76 16.24
CA PHE A 87 2.16 -9.93 17.27
C PHE A 87 1.18 -11.07 16.95
N TRP A 88 1.15 -11.51 15.69
CA TRP A 88 0.30 -12.60 15.22
C TRP A 88 0.96 -13.36 14.08
N SER A 89 0.42 -14.54 13.77
CA SER A 89 0.85 -15.34 12.61
C SER A 89 0.50 -14.66 11.29
N TRP A 90 1.18 -15.08 10.23
CA TRP A 90 0.89 -14.63 8.86
C TRP A 90 -0.56 -14.93 8.43
N SER A 91 -1.14 -16.03 8.90
CA SER A 91 -2.49 -16.47 8.55
C SER A 91 -3.55 -15.53 9.15
N ILE A 92 -3.35 -15.08 10.39
CA ILE A 92 -4.19 -14.09 11.04
C ILE A 92 -4.06 -12.74 10.31
N ALA A 93 -2.83 -12.28 10.07
CA ALA A 93 -2.57 -11.03 9.35
C ALA A 93 -3.28 -11.00 7.98
N THR A 94 -3.12 -12.08 7.20
CA THR A 94 -3.69 -12.21 5.86
C THR A 94 -5.22 -12.30 5.92
N GLY A 95 -5.76 -13.07 6.85
CA GLY A 95 -7.21 -13.19 7.06
C GLY A 95 -7.86 -11.85 7.39
N ILE A 96 -7.27 -11.07 8.30
CA ILE A 96 -7.78 -9.73 8.64
C ILE A 96 -7.65 -8.79 7.43
N ALA A 97 -6.52 -8.81 6.71
CA ALA A 97 -6.32 -7.97 5.52
C ALA A 97 -7.37 -8.27 4.43
N ILE A 98 -7.64 -9.56 4.15
CA ILE A 98 -8.71 -9.99 3.23
C ILE A 98 -10.07 -9.52 3.74
N GLY A 99 -10.37 -9.69 5.02
CA GLY A 99 -11.61 -9.24 5.64
C GLY A 99 -11.85 -7.75 5.46
N LEU A 100 -10.83 -6.92 5.72
CA LEU A 100 -10.92 -5.46 5.53
C LEU A 100 -11.06 -5.07 4.05
N LEU A 101 -10.36 -5.74 3.14
CA LEU A 101 -10.55 -5.52 1.70
C LEU A 101 -11.99 -5.88 1.27
N GLY A 102 -12.53 -6.98 1.78
CA GLY A 102 -13.92 -7.38 1.55
C GLY A 102 -14.92 -6.34 2.07
N ILE A 103 -14.73 -5.86 3.31
CA ILE A 103 -15.55 -4.80 3.90
C ILE A 103 -15.49 -3.53 3.03
N MET A 104 -14.30 -3.12 2.58
CA MET A 104 -14.15 -1.96 1.70
C MET A 104 -14.95 -2.12 0.41
N ILE A 105 -14.87 -3.28 -0.26
CA ILE A 105 -15.61 -3.54 -1.49
C ILE A 105 -17.12 -3.46 -1.23
N ILE A 106 -17.61 -4.08 -0.15
CA ILE A 106 -19.03 -4.03 0.23
C ILE A 106 -19.48 -2.59 0.48
N LEU A 107 -18.71 -1.80 1.24
CA LEU A 107 -19.03 -0.39 1.52
C LEU A 107 -19.09 0.43 0.23
N TYR A 108 -18.10 0.27 -0.66
CA TYR A 108 -18.09 0.97 -1.94
C TYR A 108 -19.30 0.60 -2.80
N LEU A 109 -19.64 -0.69 -2.90
CA LEU A 109 -20.81 -1.14 -3.65
C LEU A 109 -22.12 -0.64 -3.04
N ALA A 110 -22.23 -0.62 -1.72
CA ALA A 110 -23.40 -0.10 -1.00
C ALA A 110 -23.55 1.43 -1.16
N GLU A 111 -22.46 2.16 -1.37
CA GLU A 111 -22.45 3.61 -1.62
C GLU A 111 -22.49 4.00 -3.09
N LYS A 112 -22.35 3.03 -4.00
CA LYS A 112 -22.33 3.27 -5.43
C LYS A 112 -23.71 3.74 -5.89
N GLY A 113 -23.77 4.97 -6.43
CA GLY A 113 -25.02 5.56 -6.92
C GLY A 113 -25.90 6.20 -5.85
N ARG A 114 -25.46 6.25 -4.58
CA ARG A 114 -26.16 7.01 -3.53
C ARG A 114 -25.83 8.50 -3.61
N GLU A 115 -26.82 9.33 -3.27
CA GLU A 115 -26.66 10.79 -3.15
C GLU A 115 -25.80 11.17 -1.93
N SER A 116 -25.85 10.36 -0.87
CA SER A 116 -25.09 10.57 0.37
C SER A 116 -24.23 9.36 0.74
N GLU A 117 -23.10 9.62 1.39
CA GLU A 117 -22.22 8.60 1.95
C GLU A 117 -22.81 8.01 3.24
N LEU A 118 -22.51 6.74 3.53
CA LEU A 118 -22.83 6.06 4.79
C LEU A 118 -22.21 6.80 5.98
N VAL A 119 -21.00 7.34 5.81
CA VAL A 119 -20.32 8.20 6.79
C VAL A 119 -20.43 9.64 6.33
N HIS A 120 -21.53 10.29 6.69
CA HIS A 120 -21.84 11.68 6.33
C HIS A 120 -21.95 12.57 7.57
N PRO A 121 -20.82 12.97 8.19
CA PRO A 121 -20.82 13.87 9.32
C PRO A 121 -21.17 15.31 8.89
N ASN A 122 -21.21 16.23 9.86
CA ASN A 122 -21.40 17.66 9.57
C ASN A 122 -20.35 18.18 8.55
N PRO A 123 -20.64 19.27 7.81
CA PRO A 123 -19.81 19.72 6.69
C PRO A 123 -18.34 19.97 7.05
N ARG A 124 -18.08 20.52 8.25
CA ARG A 124 -16.73 20.82 8.74
C ARG A 124 -15.92 19.55 8.96
N LEU A 125 -16.50 18.56 9.63
CA LEU A 125 -15.85 17.27 9.86
C LEU A 125 -15.71 16.48 8.54
N ASN A 126 -16.69 16.53 7.66
CA ASN A 126 -16.61 15.86 6.35
C ASN A 126 -15.43 16.40 5.52
N ALA A 127 -15.29 17.73 5.43
CA ALA A 127 -14.15 18.34 4.74
C ALA A 127 -12.82 17.94 5.37
N TRP A 128 -12.74 17.92 6.72
CA TRP A 128 -11.54 17.49 7.42
C TRP A 128 -11.17 16.03 7.10
N LEU A 129 -12.15 15.11 7.14
CA LEU A 129 -11.94 13.69 6.82
C LEU A 129 -11.46 13.50 5.38
N LYS A 130 -12.09 14.17 4.41
CA LYS A 130 -11.71 14.10 3.00
C LYS A 130 -10.28 14.54 2.74
N ILE A 131 -9.75 15.46 3.54
CA ILE A 131 -8.35 15.91 3.46
C ILE A 131 -7.43 14.86 4.09
N HIS A 132 -7.70 14.47 5.34
CA HIS A 132 -6.71 13.80 6.20
C HIS A 132 -6.74 12.27 6.20
N LEU A 133 -7.86 11.61 5.89
CA LEU A 133 -7.94 10.15 6.03
C LEU A 133 -6.91 9.40 5.17
N MET A 134 -6.74 9.80 3.91
CA MET A 134 -5.71 9.20 3.07
C MET A 134 -4.29 9.51 3.55
N THR A 135 -4.05 10.69 4.14
CA THR A 135 -2.76 11.02 4.76
C THR A 135 -2.46 10.07 5.92
N PHE A 136 -3.46 9.77 6.77
CA PHE A 136 -3.28 8.78 7.84
C PHE A 136 -3.05 7.37 7.31
N ALA A 137 -3.73 6.97 6.24
CA ALA A 137 -3.48 5.67 5.61
C ALA A 137 -2.04 5.58 5.07
N TYR A 138 -1.53 6.64 4.43
CA TYR A 138 -0.14 6.69 3.96
C TYR A 138 0.86 6.69 5.11
N ILE A 139 0.60 7.41 6.21
CA ILE A 139 1.40 7.33 7.43
C ILE A 139 1.41 5.89 7.96
N GLY A 140 0.28 5.19 7.95
CA GLY A 140 0.20 3.77 8.29
C GLY A 140 1.12 2.92 7.42
N LEU A 141 1.15 3.14 6.09
CA LEU A 141 2.07 2.45 5.19
C LEU A 141 3.55 2.72 5.49
N ALA A 142 3.92 3.96 5.87
CA ALA A 142 5.30 4.29 6.24
C ALA A 142 5.81 3.51 7.46
N HIS A 143 4.92 3.00 8.31
CA HIS A 143 5.35 2.18 9.45
C HIS A 143 6.04 0.88 8.99
N MET A 144 5.78 0.37 7.79
CA MET A 144 6.51 -0.77 7.25
C MET A 144 8.02 -0.47 7.21
N SER A 145 8.39 0.64 6.57
CA SER A 145 9.78 1.10 6.48
C SER A 145 10.38 1.43 7.85
N LEU A 146 9.61 2.12 8.71
CA LEU A 146 10.09 2.53 10.02
C LEU A 146 10.33 1.33 10.94
N VAL A 147 9.40 0.38 11.01
CA VAL A 147 9.57 -0.85 11.80
C VAL A 147 10.73 -1.69 11.25
N PHE A 148 10.86 -1.78 9.93
CA PHE A 148 11.98 -2.47 9.31
C PHE A 148 13.32 -1.88 9.75
N PHE A 149 13.58 -0.60 9.52
CA PHE A 149 14.88 0.01 9.79
C PHE A 149 15.16 0.27 11.27
N LEU A 150 14.17 0.67 12.06
CA LEU A 150 14.39 1.10 13.44
C LEU A 150 14.27 -0.04 14.46
N VAL A 151 13.66 -1.16 14.08
CA VAL A 151 13.39 -2.27 15.00
C VAL A 151 13.96 -3.58 14.45
N ARG A 152 13.43 -4.08 13.34
CA ARG A 152 13.75 -5.44 12.85
C ARG A 152 15.18 -5.57 12.34
N TRP A 153 15.73 -4.52 11.72
CA TRP A 153 17.08 -4.55 11.16
C TRP A 153 18.17 -4.75 12.22
N PHE A 154 17.98 -4.20 13.43
CA PHE A 154 18.98 -4.28 14.49
C PHE A 154 18.72 -5.41 15.49
N ASN A 155 17.49 -5.90 15.59
CA ASN A 155 17.11 -6.91 16.58
C ASN A 155 16.04 -7.86 16.03
N PRO A 156 16.36 -8.76 15.08
CA PRO A 156 15.38 -9.64 14.45
C PRO A 156 14.92 -10.80 15.35
N GLU A 157 15.74 -11.22 16.32
CA GLU A 157 15.52 -12.44 17.13
C GLU A 157 14.16 -12.48 17.87
N PRO A 158 13.68 -11.39 18.50
CA PRO A 158 12.39 -11.38 19.20
C PRO A 158 11.19 -11.65 18.29
N PHE A 159 11.33 -11.46 16.98
CA PHE A 159 10.26 -11.59 16.00
C PHE A 159 10.28 -12.94 15.26
N SER A 160 11.29 -13.77 15.53
CA SER A 160 11.60 -15.00 14.80
C SER A 160 10.51 -16.08 14.86
N MET A 161 9.55 -15.96 15.78
CA MET A 161 8.40 -16.86 15.88
C MET A 161 7.48 -16.78 14.66
N TYR A 162 7.24 -15.58 14.13
CA TYR A 162 6.32 -15.37 13.02
C TYR A 162 6.92 -14.65 11.81
N LEU A 163 8.12 -14.08 11.95
CA LEU A 163 8.80 -13.36 10.88
C LEU A 163 10.21 -13.92 10.67
N PRO A 164 10.70 -14.01 9.41
CA PRO A 164 12.07 -14.38 9.14
C PRO A 164 13.01 -13.20 9.47
N ALA A 165 14.32 -13.49 9.59
CA ALA A 165 15.31 -12.42 9.62
C ALA A 165 15.51 -11.91 8.18
N GLU A 166 15.14 -10.66 7.93
CA GLU A 166 15.18 -10.04 6.59
C GLU A 166 16.35 -9.06 6.50
N HIS A 167 17.53 -9.58 6.15
CA HIS A 167 18.74 -8.75 5.92
C HIS A 167 19.11 -8.62 4.44
N HIS A 168 18.19 -9.00 3.55
CA HIS A 168 18.37 -8.87 2.11
C HIS A 168 18.45 -7.40 1.69
N ILE A 169 19.36 -7.11 0.77
CA ILE A 169 19.57 -5.75 0.24
C ILE A 169 18.31 -5.33 -0.54
N SER A 170 17.70 -6.26 -1.27
CA SER A 170 16.45 -6.05 -1.99
C SER A 170 15.31 -5.53 -1.08
N THR A 171 15.15 -6.13 0.10
CA THR A 171 14.18 -5.69 1.12
C THR A 171 14.50 -4.29 1.65
N SER A 172 15.78 -3.98 1.85
CA SER A 172 16.22 -2.65 2.29
C SER A 172 15.93 -1.57 1.25
N ILE A 173 16.22 -1.84 -0.02
CA ILE A 173 15.90 -0.95 -1.14
C ILE A 173 14.40 -0.69 -1.19
N PHE A 174 13.58 -1.74 -1.12
CA PHE A 174 12.13 -1.59 -1.11
C PHE A 174 11.64 -0.70 0.03
N ASN A 175 12.07 -0.96 1.28
CA ASN A 175 11.65 -0.19 2.44
C ASN A 175 12.11 1.28 2.38
N ALA A 176 13.32 1.56 1.89
CA ALA A 176 13.80 2.93 1.72
C ALA A 176 12.98 3.69 0.67
N MET A 177 12.69 3.03 -0.47
CA MET A 177 11.88 3.64 -1.51
C MET A 177 10.42 3.83 -1.08
N LEU A 178 9.86 2.91 -0.29
CA LEU A 178 8.48 3.03 0.24
C LEU A 178 8.34 4.28 1.09
N PHE A 179 9.34 4.58 1.92
CA PHE A 179 9.34 5.78 2.76
C PHE A 179 9.24 7.06 1.92
N ILE A 180 10.01 7.12 0.82
CA ILE A 180 9.94 8.23 -0.15
C ILE A 180 8.59 8.25 -0.88
N LEU A 181 8.06 7.09 -1.27
CA LEU A 181 6.75 7.00 -1.92
C LEU A 181 5.64 7.57 -1.04
N VAL A 182 5.63 7.20 0.25
CA VAL A 182 4.65 7.71 1.22
C VAL A 182 4.74 9.23 1.32
N PHE A 183 5.95 9.79 1.38
CA PHE A 183 6.14 11.24 1.39
C PHE A 183 5.56 11.90 0.13
N LEU A 184 5.84 11.34 -1.06
CA LEU A 184 5.30 11.82 -2.33
C LEU A 184 3.77 11.71 -2.38
N ALA A 185 3.21 10.60 -1.89
CA ALA A 185 1.77 10.36 -1.84
C ALA A 185 1.04 11.34 -0.92
N ILE A 186 1.65 11.68 0.23
CA ILE A 186 1.15 12.73 1.13
C ILE A 186 1.28 14.09 0.46
N LEU A 187 2.43 14.41 -0.14
CA LEU A 187 2.68 15.69 -0.80
C LEU A 187 1.68 15.95 -1.94
N GLU A 188 1.36 14.92 -2.75
CA GLU A 188 0.37 15.02 -3.84
C GLU A 188 -1.00 15.52 -3.37
N ARG A 189 -1.37 15.23 -2.12
CA ARG A 189 -2.65 15.66 -1.52
C ARG A 189 -2.74 17.17 -1.33
N PHE A 190 -1.59 17.80 -1.08
CA PHE A 190 -1.50 19.22 -0.76
C PHE A 190 -0.93 20.05 -1.93
N VAL A 191 -0.10 19.43 -2.76
CA VAL A 191 0.66 20.09 -3.83
C VAL A 191 0.57 19.28 -5.11
N ARG A 192 -0.06 19.85 -6.15
CA ARG A 192 -0.14 19.18 -7.47
C ARG A 192 1.17 19.23 -8.25
N LYS A 193 1.95 20.30 -8.11
CA LYS A 193 3.19 20.55 -8.86
C LYS A 193 4.25 21.23 -7.99
N VAL A 194 5.50 20.87 -8.18
CA VAL A 194 6.68 21.55 -7.62
C VAL A 194 7.57 21.97 -8.80
N GLY A 195 7.62 23.28 -9.08
CA GLY A 195 8.26 23.80 -10.30
C GLY A 195 7.61 23.22 -11.56
N LYS A 196 8.40 22.51 -12.38
CA LYS A 196 7.94 21.87 -13.62
C LYS A 196 7.39 20.44 -13.40
N TYR A 197 7.59 19.86 -12.22
CA TYR A 197 7.27 18.47 -11.95
C TYR A 197 5.84 18.30 -11.40
N GLN A 198 5.10 17.35 -11.95
CA GLN A 198 3.80 16.93 -11.41
C GLN A 198 4.01 15.88 -10.32
N VAL A 199 3.62 16.20 -9.07
CA VAL A 199 3.93 15.35 -7.91
C VAL A 199 3.34 13.95 -8.06
N GLY A 200 2.07 13.85 -8.50
CA GLY A 200 1.42 12.56 -8.71
C GLY A 200 2.10 11.68 -9.75
N LYS A 201 2.61 12.26 -10.85
CA LYS A 201 3.36 11.50 -11.87
C LYS A 201 4.70 11.00 -11.33
N VAL A 202 5.41 11.84 -10.58
CA VAL A 202 6.67 11.46 -9.94
C VAL A 202 6.43 10.31 -8.96
N GLY A 203 5.41 10.42 -8.10
CA GLY A 203 5.02 9.36 -7.18
C GLY A 203 4.60 8.06 -7.90
N PHE A 204 3.84 8.15 -8.99
CA PHE A 204 3.49 7.00 -9.81
C PHE A 204 4.72 6.31 -10.40
N ILE A 205 5.62 7.06 -11.05
CA ILE A 205 6.87 6.52 -11.62
C ILE A 205 7.73 5.89 -10.53
N TRP A 206 7.81 6.53 -9.37
CA TRP A 206 8.54 6.00 -8.22
C TRP A 206 7.97 4.66 -7.74
N ALA A 207 6.64 4.53 -7.64
CA ALA A 207 5.98 3.26 -7.34
C ALA A 207 6.27 2.18 -8.39
N MET A 208 6.42 2.55 -9.68
CA MET A 208 6.82 1.60 -10.72
C MET A 208 8.28 1.16 -10.54
N LEU A 209 9.19 2.09 -10.26
CA LEU A 209 10.59 1.79 -9.98
C LEU A 209 10.76 0.89 -8.76
N MET A 210 9.90 1.04 -7.75
CA MET A 210 9.87 0.17 -6.57
C MET A 210 9.58 -1.30 -6.89
N MET A 211 8.97 -1.61 -8.04
CA MET A 211 8.82 -3.01 -8.48
C MET A 211 10.06 -3.49 -9.23
N ILE A 212 10.69 -2.60 -10.00
CA ILE A 212 11.79 -2.95 -10.90
C ILE A 212 13.11 -3.10 -10.12
N LEU A 213 13.44 -2.14 -9.25
CA LEU A 213 14.75 -2.08 -8.60
C LEU A 213 14.99 -3.24 -7.62
N PRO A 214 14.04 -3.63 -6.74
CA PRO A 214 14.23 -4.81 -5.90
C PRO A 214 14.40 -6.09 -6.72
N MET A 215 13.62 -6.27 -7.80
CA MET A 215 13.75 -7.44 -8.68
C MET A 215 15.11 -7.51 -9.38
N ILE A 216 15.64 -6.37 -9.84
CA ILE A 216 16.99 -6.31 -10.40
C ILE A 216 18.02 -6.67 -9.33
N SER A 217 17.86 -6.18 -8.09
CA SER A 217 18.80 -6.51 -7.02
C SER A 217 18.79 -8.00 -6.66
N ILE A 218 17.62 -8.63 -6.59
CA ILE A 218 17.48 -10.09 -6.42
C ILE A 218 18.28 -10.83 -7.50
N GLN A 219 18.09 -10.45 -8.77
CA GLN A 219 18.76 -11.10 -9.90
C GLN A 219 20.29 -10.91 -9.91
N ILE A 220 20.79 -9.73 -9.54
CA ILE A 220 22.22 -9.42 -9.55
C ILE A 220 22.94 -10.04 -8.34
N LEU A 221 22.31 -10.00 -7.18
CA LEU A 221 22.91 -10.42 -5.91
C LEU A 221 22.72 -11.91 -5.61
N GLY A 222 21.80 -12.58 -6.33
CA GLY A 222 21.48 -13.98 -6.08
C GLY A 222 20.74 -14.21 -4.76
N GLU A 223 19.92 -13.22 -4.37
CA GLU A 223 19.03 -13.28 -3.20
C GLU A 223 17.71 -14.00 -3.51
#